data_AF-G9YIG4-F1
#
_entry.id   AF-G9YIG4-F1
#
_cell.length_a   1.000
_cell.length_b   1.000
_cell.length_c   1.000
_cell.angle_alpha   90.00
_cell.angle_beta   90.00
_cell.angle_gamma   90.00
#
_symmetry.space_group_name_H-M   'P 1'
#
loop_
_entity.id
_entity.type
_entity.pdbx_description
1 polymer ?
#
loop_
_entity_poly.entity_id
_entity_poly.type
_entity_poly.pdbx_seq_one_letter_code
_entity_poly.pdbx_strand_id
1 'polypeptide(L)'
;MAKDVKVDSVTAGNTVINNNGLTVGGKTYVTNNGINANNQTITNVASGGNTTTNAANIGDVQTAVNNAVTNVTNTLTAKGLDFEGNDGAANKVHRDLGTKLTVKGGLANVTTGVSGKNLGVKKNAAGDGLDLVMSEKPEFTEVTAGAGTGKVVINDNGVHVGGKTYINNSGINANNQKITNVATGTAGTDAVNVDQLNAAIGGTAKATTVKAKDANVTVTKGTSAETGGREYTVGLGNVVTVGQTHPVTVNGDAGTVNGLTNTTWDIDNPQPVSGQAATEDQLKTVSDGVKTNKTNITKNANDITNINTTIGKGLNFKGDDATVINKKLGQQLDIKGGADASKLSDNNIGVVSGNGALNIKLAKM
;
A
#
# COMPACT_ATOMS: atom_id res chain seq x y z
N MET A 1 16.23 97.87 114.46
CA MET A 1 16.07 96.40 114.60
C MET A 1 17.41 95.74 114.32
N ALA A 2 17.67 94.57 114.91
CA ALA A 2 18.80 93.74 114.49
C ALA A 2 18.62 93.35 113.00
N LYS A 3 19.73 93.16 112.28
CA LYS A 3 19.69 92.77 110.84
C LYS A 3 19.07 91.37 110.66
N ASP A 4 19.30 90.48 111.62
CA ASP A 4 18.67 89.17 111.74
C ASP A 4 17.79 89.13 113.00
N VAL A 5 16.58 88.60 112.88
CA VAL A 5 15.60 88.54 113.99
C VAL A 5 15.11 87.11 114.20
N LYS A 6 14.94 86.69 115.47
CA LYS A 6 14.41 85.38 115.86
C LYS A 6 13.04 85.55 116.50
N VAL A 7 12.02 84.99 115.87
CA VAL A 7 10.60 85.10 116.27
C VAL A 7 9.88 83.79 115.96
N ASP A 8 8.81 83.48 116.72
CA ASP A 8 8.02 82.26 116.51
C ASP A 8 7.05 82.37 115.31
N SER A 9 6.59 83.58 114.99
CA SER A 9 5.77 83.85 113.81
C SER A 9 5.89 85.30 113.34
N VAL A 10 5.77 85.51 112.03
CA VAL A 10 5.61 86.81 111.38
C VAL A 10 4.28 86.81 110.62
N THR A 11 3.44 87.82 110.86
CA THR A 11 2.19 88.06 110.10
C THR A 11 2.29 89.38 109.35
N ALA A 12 2.11 89.34 108.04
CA ALA A 12 2.12 90.50 107.15
C ALA A 12 0.91 90.45 106.22
N GLY A 13 -0.15 91.19 106.57
CA GLY A 13 -1.46 91.07 105.91
C GLY A 13 -2.03 89.66 106.08
N ASN A 14 -2.46 89.04 104.98
CA ASN A 14 -2.99 87.66 104.97
C ASN A 14 -1.89 86.58 104.95
N THR A 15 -0.62 86.96 104.99
CA THR A 15 0.53 86.05 104.92
C THR A 15 1.07 85.76 106.32
N VAL A 16 1.27 84.49 106.65
CA VAL A 16 1.88 84.06 107.91
C VAL A 16 3.08 83.17 107.64
N ILE A 17 4.22 83.48 108.28
CA ILE A 17 5.42 82.64 108.32
C ILE A 17 5.64 82.19 109.77
N ASN A 18 5.79 80.89 110.00
CA ASN A 18 6.07 80.31 111.33
C ASN A 18 6.80 78.95 111.21
N ASN A 19 6.96 78.22 112.32
CA ASN A 19 7.61 76.90 112.35
C ASN A 19 6.94 75.83 111.45
N ASN A 20 5.68 76.02 111.07
CA ASN A 20 4.95 75.11 110.18
C ASN A 20 5.11 75.50 108.69
N GLY A 21 5.64 76.69 108.39
CA GLY A 21 5.97 77.16 107.04
C GLY A 21 5.27 78.47 106.66
N LEU A 22 4.83 78.58 105.39
CA LEU A 22 4.21 79.79 104.80
C LEU A 22 2.73 79.53 104.48
N THR A 23 1.85 80.38 104.99
CA THR A 23 0.42 80.40 104.64
C THR A 23 0.01 81.75 104.08
N VAL A 24 -0.98 81.77 103.17
CA VAL A 24 -1.59 82.99 102.63
C VAL A 24 -3.10 82.79 102.57
N GLY A 25 -3.87 83.68 103.21
CA GLY A 25 -5.34 83.63 103.19
C GLY A 25 -5.92 82.32 103.75
N GLY A 26 -5.27 81.76 104.77
CA GLY A 26 -5.65 80.48 105.40
C GLY A 26 -5.22 79.22 104.65
N LYS A 27 -4.63 79.33 103.46
CA LYS A 27 -4.08 78.19 102.70
C LYS A 27 -2.59 78.04 102.96
N THR A 28 -2.13 76.80 103.16
CA THR A 28 -0.70 76.49 103.36
C THR A 28 -0.01 76.30 102.01
N TYR A 29 1.11 76.99 101.79
CA TYR A 29 1.87 76.98 100.53
C TYR A 29 3.24 76.30 100.64
N VAL A 30 3.93 76.47 101.76
CA VAL A 30 5.24 75.83 102.03
C VAL A 30 5.20 75.21 103.41
N THR A 31 5.71 73.99 103.55
CA THR A 31 5.92 73.28 104.82
C THR A 31 7.30 72.60 104.81
N ASN A 32 7.69 71.97 105.94
CA ASN A 32 8.86 71.10 105.99
C ASN A 32 8.78 69.87 105.06
N ASN A 33 7.58 69.53 104.56
CA ASN A 33 7.34 68.39 103.68
C ASN A 33 7.24 68.79 102.19
N GLY A 34 7.35 70.08 101.85
CA GLY A 34 7.33 70.56 100.47
C GLY A 34 6.35 71.70 100.20
N ILE A 35 6.00 71.88 98.92
CA ILE A 35 5.19 72.99 98.40
C ILE A 35 3.79 72.47 98.04
N ASN A 36 2.74 73.23 98.38
CA ASN A 36 1.37 72.98 97.95
C ASN A 36 0.87 74.16 97.11
N ALA A 37 0.64 73.92 95.81
CA ALA A 37 0.15 74.94 94.89
C ALA A 37 -1.35 75.25 95.03
N ASN A 38 -2.08 74.51 95.89
CA ASN A 38 -3.51 74.70 96.15
C ASN A 38 -4.38 74.66 94.87
N ASN A 39 -4.11 73.70 93.97
CA ASN A 39 -4.76 73.52 92.67
C ASN A 39 -4.58 74.70 91.69
N GLN A 40 -3.61 75.57 91.92
CA GLN A 40 -3.25 76.64 91.00
C GLN A 40 -2.14 76.19 90.04
N THR A 41 -2.08 76.81 88.87
CA THR A 41 -0.96 76.65 87.95
C THR A 41 0.29 77.32 88.53
N ILE A 42 1.45 76.66 88.37
CA ILE A 42 2.76 77.24 88.68
C ILE A 42 3.34 77.76 87.36
N THR A 43 3.53 79.07 87.24
CA THR A 43 4.04 79.73 86.03
C THR A 43 5.53 80.03 86.13
N ASN A 44 6.18 80.36 85.01
CA ASN A 44 7.61 80.70 84.92
C ASN A 44 8.55 79.57 85.39
N VAL A 45 8.14 78.32 85.21
CA VAL A 45 8.99 77.14 85.45
C VAL A 45 9.91 76.93 84.24
N ALA A 46 11.22 77.08 84.44
CA ALA A 46 12.22 76.76 83.43
C ALA A 46 12.19 75.26 83.06
N SER A 47 12.73 74.88 81.90
CA SER A 47 12.84 73.46 81.52
C SER A 47 13.63 72.68 82.57
N GLY A 48 13.16 71.47 82.89
CA GLY A 48 13.86 70.58 83.81
C GLY A 48 15.18 70.03 83.26
N GLY A 49 15.40 70.13 81.93
CA GLY A 49 16.56 69.59 81.24
C GLY A 49 16.68 68.07 81.38
N ASN A 50 17.91 67.57 81.48
CA ASN A 50 18.19 66.13 81.59
C ASN A 50 18.27 65.62 83.04
N THR A 51 17.90 66.43 84.03
CA THR A 51 17.98 66.05 85.44
C THR A 51 16.63 65.49 85.90
N THR A 52 16.59 64.20 86.23
CA THR A 52 15.35 63.46 86.54
C THR A 52 14.59 63.96 87.77
N THR A 53 15.22 64.76 88.61
CA THR A 53 14.62 65.34 89.83
C THR A 53 14.12 66.76 89.66
N ASN A 54 14.35 67.41 88.51
CA ASN A 54 13.82 68.73 88.22
C ASN A 54 12.34 68.65 87.83
N ALA A 55 11.57 69.71 88.11
CA ALA A 55 10.19 69.81 87.62
C ALA A 55 10.17 70.00 86.10
N ALA A 56 9.33 69.24 85.40
CA ALA A 56 9.07 69.41 83.98
C ALA A 56 8.04 70.53 83.76
N ASN A 57 8.31 71.43 82.84
CA ASN A 57 7.27 72.35 82.36
C ASN A 57 6.47 71.71 81.20
N ILE A 58 5.42 72.38 80.73
CA ILE A 58 4.58 71.84 79.63
C ILE A 58 5.36 71.66 78.32
N GLY A 59 6.41 72.46 78.09
CA GLY A 59 7.28 72.34 76.92
C GLY A 59 8.13 71.06 76.93
N ASP A 60 8.59 70.64 78.12
CA ASP A 60 9.29 69.36 78.29
C ASP A 60 8.36 68.17 77.95
N VAL A 61 7.11 68.21 78.42
CA VAL A 61 6.09 67.19 78.13
C VAL A 61 5.75 67.15 76.63
N GLN A 62 5.53 68.30 76.01
CA GLN A 62 5.27 68.38 74.56
C GLN A 62 6.45 67.84 73.75
N THR A 63 7.68 68.18 74.13
CA THR A 63 8.89 67.65 73.49
C THR A 63 8.96 66.13 73.62
N ALA A 64 8.74 65.59 74.81
CA ALA A 64 8.76 64.14 75.05
C ALA A 64 7.69 63.41 74.22
N VAL A 65 6.46 63.92 74.18
CA VAL A 65 5.36 63.36 73.39
C VAL A 65 5.65 63.45 71.90
N ASN A 66 6.10 64.61 71.41
CA ASN A 66 6.43 64.80 70.00
C ASN A 66 7.57 63.88 69.56
N ASN A 67 8.58 63.68 70.41
CA ASN A 67 9.66 62.73 70.15
C ASN A 67 9.14 61.29 70.09
N ALA A 68 8.28 60.88 71.02
CA ALA A 68 7.67 59.55 71.01
C ALA A 68 6.84 59.30 69.75
N VAL A 69 5.97 60.27 69.38
CA VAL A 69 5.14 60.21 68.17
C VAL A 69 6.00 60.17 66.91
N THR A 70 7.02 61.03 66.83
CA THR A 70 7.95 61.09 65.70
C THR A 70 8.73 59.78 65.56
N ASN A 71 9.25 59.23 66.67
CA ASN A 71 9.97 57.96 66.66
C ASN A 71 9.10 56.80 66.20
N VAL A 72 7.87 56.71 66.70
CA VAL A 72 6.91 55.69 66.26
C VAL A 72 6.56 55.86 64.78
N THR A 73 6.26 57.09 64.36
CA THR A 73 5.90 57.41 62.98
C THR A 73 7.03 57.05 62.02
N ASN A 74 8.25 57.49 62.31
CA ASN A 74 9.42 57.20 61.47
C ASN A 74 9.75 55.71 61.46
N THR A 75 9.68 55.04 62.62
CA THR A 75 9.99 53.61 62.71
C THR A 75 8.99 52.76 61.94
N LEU A 76 7.69 53.02 62.07
CA LEU A 76 6.66 52.25 61.35
C LEU A 76 6.68 52.56 59.85
N THR A 77 6.90 53.82 59.48
CA THR A 77 7.04 54.21 58.06
C THR A 77 8.22 53.48 57.42
N ALA A 78 9.39 53.47 58.07
CA ALA A 78 10.60 52.81 57.58
C ALA A 78 10.58 51.27 57.71
N LYS A 79 9.76 50.69 58.59
CA LYS A 79 9.60 49.23 58.68
C LYS A 79 8.69 48.67 57.60
N GLY A 80 7.70 49.45 57.15
CA GLY A 80 6.92 49.15 55.96
C GLY A 80 6.39 47.71 55.89
N LEU A 81 6.32 47.18 54.67
CA LEU A 81 6.08 45.77 54.37
C LEU A 81 7.16 45.24 53.42
N ASP A 82 7.67 44.04 53.73
CA ASP A 82 8.58 43.29 52.88
C ASP A 82 7.83 42.21 52.09
N PHE A 83 8.05 42.15 50.78
CA PHE A 83 7.51 41.11 49.90
C PHE A 83 8.67 40.30 49.32
N GLU A 84 8.78 39.04 49.71
CA GLU A 84 9.80 38.11 49.23
C GLU A 84 9.27 37.27 48.06
N GLY A 85 10.05 37.21 46.98
CA GLY A 85 9.79 36.33 45.84
C GLY A 85 10.59 35.03 45.92
N ASN A 86 10.44 34.18 44.91
CA ASN A 86 11.20 32.93 44.80
C ASN A 86 12.72 33.13 44.59
N ASP A 87 13.15 34.37 44.36
CA ASP A 87 14.56 34.79 44.31
C ASP A 87 15.15 35.14 45.69
N GLY A 88 14.39 34.95 46.76
CA GLY A 88 14.84 34.92 48.15
C GLY A 88 14.92 36.28 48.85
N ALA A 89 15.05 36.26 50.17
CA ALA A 89 14.96 37.42 51.07
C ALA A 89 15.88 38.60 50.72
N ALA A 90 17.04 38.34 50.11
CA ALA A 90 17.97 39.38 49.69
C ALA A 90 17.40 40.27 48.56
N ASN A 91 16.47 39.74 47.75
CA ASN A 91 15.82 40.42 46.64
C ASN A 91 14.41 40.93 47.00
N LYS A 92 14.08 41.01 48.29
CA LYS A 92 12.77 41.46 48.75
C LYS A 92 12.42 42.86 48.21
N VAL A 93 11.14 43.05 47.95
CA VAL A 93 10.58 44.36 47.65
C VAL A 93 10.07 44.97 48.96
N HIS A 94 10.84 45.90 49.53
CA HIS A 94 10.47 46.63 50.75
C HIS A 94 9.69 47.90 50.43
N ARG A 95 8.47 48.10 50.94
CA ARG A 95 7.67 49.33 50.74
C ARG A 95 7.35 50.01 52.07
N ASP A 96 7.79 51.27 52.19
CA ASP A 96 7.41 52.14 53.31
C ASP A 96 5.88 52.29 53.39
N LEU A 97 5.36 52.49 54.60
CA LEU A 97 3.93 52.65 54.81
C LEU A 97 3.39 53.85 54.03
N GLY A 98 2.27 53.66 53.33
CA GLY A 98 1.64 54.68 52.49
C GLY A 98 2.19 54.77 51.06
N THR A 99 3.25 54.02 50.73
CA THR A 99 3.74 53.91 49.34
C THR A 99 2.98 52.86 48.54
N LYS A 100 2.98 52.98 47.21
CA LYS A 100 2.28 52.05 46.31
C LYS A 100 3.19 50.89 45.91
N LEU A 101 2.76 49.65 46.17
CA LEU A 101 3.31 48.46 45.49
C LEU A 101 2.65 48.32 44.10
N THR A 102 3.46 48.19 43.06
CA THR A 102 2.96 47.94 41.70
C THR A 102 3.31 46.51 41.29
N VAL A 103 2.29 45.73 40.93
CA VAL A 103 2.44 44.35 40.43
C VAL A 103 1.99 44.33 38.98
N LYS A 104 2.91 44.09 38.05
CA LYS A 104 2.65 44.04 36.60
C LYS A 104 3.37 42.86 35.98
N GLY A 105 2.67 42.11 35.12
CA GLY A 105 3.28 41.14 34.22
C GLY A 105 3.68 41.78 32.89
N GLY A 106 4.27 40.98 31.99
CA GLY A 106 4.68 41.42 30.65
C GLY A 106 3.57 41.46 29.59
N LEU A 107 2.30 41.17 29.97
CA LEU A 107 1.19 41.12 29.03
C LEU A 107 0.68 42.53 28.68
N ALA A 108 0.60 42.85 27.38
CA ALA A 108 0.24 44.19 26.90
C ALA A 108 -1.24 44.56 27.14
N ASN A 109 -2.16 43.58 27.09
CA ASN A 109 -3.59 43.77 27.32
C ASN A 109 -4.08 42.75 28.35
N VAL A 110 -4.72 43.23 29.42
CA VAL A 110 -5.23 42.41 30.53
C VAL A 110 -6.75 42.41 30.64
N THR A 111 -7.47 42.94 29.65
CA THR A 111 -8.94 42.97 29.61
C THR A 111 -9.53 41.94 28.64
N THR A 112 -8.81 41.59 27.57
CA THR A 112 -9.24 40.59 26.57
C THR A 112 -8.19 39.51 26.40
N GLY A 113 -8.61 38.24 26.33
CA GLY A 113 -7.70 37.11 26.13
C GLY A 113 -6.90 36.68 27.37
N VAL A 114 -7.33 37.12 28.57
CA VAL A 114 -6.79 36.65 29.85
C VAL A 114 -7.75 35.69 30.54
N SER A 115 -7.22 34.71 31.25
CA SER A 115 -7.99 33.80 32.09
C SER A 115 -7.69 34.08 33.56
N GLY A 116 -8.73 34.43 34.32
CA GLY A 116 -8.68 34.44 35.78
C GLY A 116 -8.88 33.06 36.41
N LYS A 117 -9.10 32.01 35.60
CA LYS A 117 -9.42 30.66 36.09
C LYS A 117 -8.19 29.83 36.41
N ASN A 118 -7.10 30.03 35.67
CA ASN A 118 -5.97 29.11 35.71
C ASN A 118 -5.06 29.34 36.92
N LEU A 119 -5.01 30.55 37.46
CA LEU A 119 -4.18 30.88 38.62
C LEU A 119 -5.04 31.10 39.86
N GLY A 120 -4.61 30.54 40.98
CA GLY A 120 -5.21 30.73 42.29
C GLY A 120 -4.15 31.16 43.31
N VAL A 121 -4.60 31.71 44.43
CA VAL A 121 -3.73 32.06 45.55
C VAL A 121 -4.28 31.37 46.80
N LYS A 122 -3.41 30.67 47.54
CA LYS A 122 -3.78 30.01 48.80
C LYS A 122 -2.76 30.34 49.88
N LYS A 123 -3.11 30.18 51.15
CA LYS A 123 -2.14 30.21 52.25
C LYS A 123 -1.12 29.08 52.06
N ASN A 124 0.17 29.39 52.23
CA ASN A 124 1.22 28.38 52.17
C ASN A 124 1.15 27.44 53.39
N ALA A 125 1.87 26.32 53.33
CA ALA A 125 1.84 25.32 54.39
C ALA A 125 2.38 25.84 55.75
N ALA A 126 3.41 26.70 55.73
CA ALA A 126 4.02 27.29 56.92
C ALA A 126 3.14 28.38 57.58
N GLY A 127 2.25 28.97 56.79
CA GLY A 127 1.26 29.95 57.21
C GLY A 127 1.75 31.38 57.35
N ASP A 128 2.96 31.66 56.91
CA ASP A 128 3.62 32.96 56.84
C ASP A 128 3.56 33.60 55.44
N GLY A 129 2.97 32.92 54.45
CA GLY A 129 2.91 33.39 53.08
C GLY A 129 1.73 32.87 52.26
N LEU A 130 1.77 33.17 50.96
CA LEU A 130 0.76 32.76 49.98
C LEU A 130 1.43 32.02 48.82
N ASP A 131 0.90 30.86 48.45
CA ASP A 131 1.32 30.14 47.24
C ASP A 131 0.50 30.64 46.04
N LEU A 132 1.20 31.03 44.97
CA LEU A 132 0.59 31.16 43.65
C LEU A 132 0.53 29.76 43.01
N VAL A 133 -0.68 29.26 42.82
CA VAL A 133 -0.95 27.92 42.28
C VAL A 133 -1.60 27.99 40.90
N MET A 134 -1.47 26.93 40.12
CA MET A 134 -2.17 26.75 38.86
C MET A 134 -3.19 25.60 38.97
N SER A 135 -4.32 25.70 38.28
CA SER A 135 -5.28 24.59 38.14
C SER A 135 -4.58 23.35 37.56
N GLU A 136 -4.88 22.16 38.10
CA GLU A 136 -4.43 20.89 37.51
C GLU A 136 -5.03 20.62 36.11
N LYS A 137 -6.12 21.32 35.79
CA LYS A 137 -6.78 21.31 34.48
C LYS A 137 -6.87 22.75 33.97
N PRO A 138 -5.75 23.32 33.51
CA PRO A 138 -5.77 24.69 33.02
C PRO A 138 -6.52 24.75 31.68
N GLU A 139 -7.33 25.80 31.51
CA GLU A 139 -8.06 26.07 30.27
C GLU A 139 -7.30 27.12 29.45
N PHE A 140 -6.86 26.76 28.25
CA PHE A 140 -6.20 27.68 27.32
C PHE A 140 -6.97 27.74 26.01
N THR A 141 -7.12 28.94 25.45
CA THR A 141 -7.62 29.13 24.08
C THR A 141 -6.54 28.80 23.05
N GLU A 142 -5.28 29.08 23.39
CA GLU A 142 -4.12 28.74 22.57
C GLU A 142 -2.89 28.51 23.46
N VAL A 143 -2.12 27.48 23.14
CA VAL A 143 -0.79 27.23 23.70
C VAL A 143 0.22 27.31 22.56
N THR A 144 1.19 28.22 22.68
CA THR A 144 2.32 28.34 21.75
C THR A 144 3.61 27.93 22.43
N ALA A 145 4.35 27.01 21.82
CA ALA A 145 5.65 26.55 22.30
C ALA A 145 6.72 26.67 21.20
N GLY A 146 7.90 27.21 21.56
CA GLY A 146 9.00 27.41 20.62
C GLY A 146 8.82 28.61 19.68
N ALA A 147 9.71 28.72 18.68
CA ALA A 147 9.74 29.81 17.72
C ALA A 147 10.15 29.32 16.33
N GLY A 148 9.99 30.17 15.30
CA GLY A 148 10.38 29.86 13.93
C GLY A 148 9.65 28.67 13.32
N THR A 149 10.37 27.85 12.56
CA THR A 149 9.83 26.66 11.86
C THR A 149 9.50 25.49 12.77
N GLY A 150 10.01 25.48 14.01
CA GLY A 150 9.67 24.50 15.03
C GLY A 150 8.53 24.91 15.95
N LYS A 151 7.93 26.10 15.74
CA LYS A 151 6.84 26.62 16.58
C LYS A 151 5.66 25.66 16.57
N VAL A 152 5.28 25.19 17.75
CA VAL A 152 4.08 24.38 17.97
C VAL A 152 2.96 25.29 18.47
N VAL A 153 1.78 25.16 17.88
CA VAL A 153 0.58 25.88 18.31
C VAL A 153 -0.54 24.86 18.50
N ILE A 154 -1.19 24.89 19.66
CA ILE A 154 -2.37 24.09 19.97
C ILE A 154 -3.52 25.06 20.27
N ASN A 155 -4.56 25.02 19.45
CA ASN A 155 -5.74 25.89 19.57
C ASN A 155 -7.00 25.18 19.05
N ASP A 156 -8.11 25.91 18.94
CA ASP A 156 -9.40 25.39 18.45
C ASP A 156 -9.33 24.80 17.03
N ASN A 157 -8.31 25.19 16.24
CA ASN A 157 -8.09 24.66 14.89
C ASN A 157 -7.21 23.40 14.86
N GLY A 158 -6.73 22.93 16.02
CA GLY A 158 -5.98 21.68 16.17
C GLY A 158 -4.51 21.88 16.54
N VAL A 159 -3.65 20.96 16.07
CA VAL A 159 -2.21 20.93 16.36
C VAL A 159 -1.42 21.34 15.12
N HIS A 160 -0.62 22.39 15.28
CA HIS A 160 0.17 22.98 14.20
C HIS A 160 1.66 22.96 14.56
N VAL A 161 2.52 22.68 13.59
CA VAL A 161 3.98 22.74 13.74
C VAL A 161 4.55 23.49 12.54
N GLY A 162 5.31 24.55 12.80
CA GLY A 162 5.95 25.35 11.75
C GLY A 162 4.96 26.01 10.79
N GLY A 163 3.77 26.36 11.28
CA GLY A 163 2.68 26.94 10.47
C GLY A 163 1.89 25.94 9.63
N LYS A 164 2.22 24.63 9.69
CA LYS A 164 1.45 23.57 9.04
C LYS A 164 0.54 22.87 10.04
N THR A 165 -0.71 22.61 9.66
CA THR A 165 -1.66 21.84 10.46
C THR A 165 -1.41 20.34 10.28
N TYR A 166 -1.21 19.61 11.38
CA TYR A 166 -1.00 18.16 11.37
C TYR A 166 -2.23 17.39 11.84
N ILE A 167 -2.97 17.94 12.79
CA ILE A 167 -4.17 17.32 13.36
C ILE A 167 -5.24 18.41 13.46
N ASN A 168 -6.45 18.13 12.99
CA ASN A 168 -7.63 18.99 13.18
C ASN A 168 -8.91 18.15 13.20
N ASN A 169 -10.08 18.79 13.25
CA ASN A 169 -11.37 18.09 13.26
C ASN A 169 -11.67 17.27 11.99
N SER A 170 -10.93 17.47 10.90
CA SER A 170 -11.03 16.69 9.66
C SER A 170 -10.08 15.49 9.62
N GLY A 171 -9.20 15.33 10.61
CA GLY A 171 -8.27 14.21 10.73
C GLY A 171 -6.79 14.61 10.75
N ILE A 172 -5.93 13.73 10.21
CA ILE A 172 -4.47 13.87 10.22
C ILE A 172 -3.97 14.26 8.83
N ASN A 173 -3.06 15.24 8.76
CA ASN A 173 -2.34 15.61 7.55
C ASN A 173 -0.82 15.46 7.77
N ALA A 174 -0.20 14.50 7.08
CA ALA A 174 1.25 14.25 7.16
C ALA A 174 2.10 15.32 6.46
N ASN A 175 1.49 16.29 5.76
CA ASN A 175 2.17 17.40 5.09
C ASN A 175 3.27 16.94 4.11
N ASN A 176 2.94 15.95 3.26
CA ASN A 176 3.84 15.33 2.28
C ASN A 176 5.07 14.64 2.90
N GLN A 177 4.99 14.24 4.17
CA GLN A 177 6.03 13.46 4.83
C GLN A 177 5.61 12.00 4.95
N LYS A 178 6.61 11.12 5.04
CA LYS A 178 6.39 9.71 5.34
C LYS A 178 5.92 9.56 6.78
N ILE A 179 4.89 8.74 6.98
CA ILE A 179 4.51 8.24 8.30
C ILE A 179 5.33 6.98 8.54
N THR A 180 6.28 7.03 9.46
CA THR A 180 7.14 5.89 9.81
C THR A 180 6.59 5.16 11.04
N ASN A 181 7.11 3.96 11.31
CA ASN A 181 6.72 3.13 12.46
C ASN A 181 5.23 2.75 12.47
N VAL A 182 4.64 2.55 11.30
CA VAL A 182 3.28 2.03 11.14
C VAL A 182 3.33 0.51 11.26
N ALA A 183 2.78 -0.02 12.36
CA ALA A 183 2.61 -1.45 12.55
C ALA A 183 1.69 -2.07 11.48
N THR A 184 1.77 -3.38 11.29
CA THR A 184 0.90 -4.12 10.37
C THR A 184 -0.57 -3.92 10.77
N GLY A 185 -1.38 -3.38 9.85
CA GLY A 185 -2.82 -3.24 10.05
C GLY A 185 -3.52 -4.60 10.08
N THR A 186 -4.44 -4.79 11.01
CA THR A 186 -5.18 -6.05 11.22
C THR A 186 -6.68 -5.87 11.07
N ALA A 187 -7.21 -4.69 11.41
CA ALA A 187 -8.60 -4.32 11.18
C ALA A 187 -8.79 -3.64 9.82
N GLY A 188 -10.02 -3.64 9.31
CA GLY A 188 -10.35 -3.03 8.01
C GLY A 188 -10.19 -1.50 7.96
N THR A 189 -9.97 -0.84 9.09
CA THR A 189 -9.78 0.61 9.22
C THR A 189 -8.34 0.99 9.56
N ASP A 190 -7.45 0.01 9.72
CA ASP A 190 -6.04 0.28 10.01
C ASP A 190 -5.31 0.78 8.76
N ALA A 191 -4.29 1.62 8.97
CA ALA A 191 -3.37 1.96 7.89
C ALA A 191 -2.57 0.71 7.47
N VAL A 192 -2.31 0.58 6.18
CA VAL A 192 -1.42 -0.47 5.64
C VAL A 192 -0.01 0.05 5.52
N ASN A 193 0.97 -0.76 5.94
CA ASN A 193 2.38 -0.45 5.74
C ASN A 193 2.92 -1.07 4.43
N VAL A 194 4.13 -0.68 4.05
CA VAL A 194 4.76 -1.13 2.80
C VAL A 194 5.00 -2.64 2.78
N ASP A 195 5.25 -3.27 3.93
CA ASP A 195 5.44 -4.72 4.01
C ASP A 195 4.16 -5.49 3.68
N GLN A 196 2.99 -5.00 4.12
CA GLN A 196 1.70 -5.56 3.73
C GLN A 196 1.45 -5.44 2.23
N LEU A 197 1.80 -4.28 1.65
CA LEU A 197 1.69 -4.07 0.20
C LEU A 197 2.61 -5.03 -0.57
N ASN A 198 3.87 -5.16 -0.15
CA ASN A 198 4.83 -6.09 -0.76
C ASN A 198 4.38 -7.55 -0.61
N ALA A 199 3.80 -7.94 0.53
CA ALA A 199 3.24 -9.27 0.73
C ALA A 199 2.04 -9.52 -0.19
N ALA A 200 1.15 -8.54 -0.36
CA ALA A 200 0.01 -8.64 -1.27
C ALA A 200 0.46 -8.83 -2.72
N ILE A 201 1.43 -8.04 -3.18
CA ILE A 201 1.96 -8.07 -4.56
C ILE A 201 2.83 -9.31 -4.80
N GLY A 202 3.72 -9.65 -3.87
CA GLY A 202 4.71 -10.73 -4.02
C GLY A 202 4.18 -12.13 -3.67
N GLY A 203 3.22 -12.23 -2.75
CA GLY A 203 2.75 -13.52 -2.23
C GLY A 203 1.43 -14.03 -2.84
N THR A 204 0.62 -13.17 -3.45
CA THR A 204 -0.80 -13.50 -3.76
C THR A 204 -1.15 -13.51 -5.24
N ALA A 205 -0.24 -13.13 -6.13
CA ALA A 205 -0.39 -13.49 -7.53
C ALA A 205 -0.16 -15.00 -7.65
N LYS A 206 -1.19 -15.80 -7.32
CA LYS A 206 -1.21 -17.25 -7.57
C LYS A 206 -0.73 -17.43 -8.99
N ALA A 207 0.50 -17.94 -9.14
CA ALA A 207 1.08 -18.10 -10.45
C ALA A 207 0.15 -19.02 -11.23
N THR A 208 -0.52 -18.51 -12.26
CA THR A 208 -1.26 -19.35 -13.19
C THR A 208 -0.25 -20.28 -13.84
N THR A 209 -0.37 -21.57 -13.57
CA THR A 209 0.46 -22.60 -14.22
C THR A 209 -0.27 -23.09 -15.45
N VAL A 210 0.28 -22.83 -16.63
CA VAL A 210 -0.14 -23.46 -17.88
C VAL A 210 0.92 -24.50 -18.24
N LYS A 211 0.53 -25.77 -18.36
CA LYS A 211 1.41 -26.87 -18.73
C LYS A 211 0.77 -27.66 -19.86
N ALA A 212 1.59 -28.07 -20.84
CA ALA A 212 1.16 -29.08 -21.79
C ALA A 212 0.88 -30.38 -21.04
N LYS A 213 -0.31 -30.97 -21.26
CA LYS A 213 -0.64 -32.29 -20.74
C LYS A 213 0.02 -33.37 -21.59
N ASP A 214 -0.05 -33.20 -22.91
CA ASP A 214 0.35 -34.16 -23.92
C ASP A 214 1.47 -33.59 -24.79
N ALA A 215 2.30 -34.46 -25.37
CA ALA A 215 3.45 -34.06 -26.20
C ALA A 215 3.04 -33.25 -27.46
N ASN A 216 1.77 -33.34 -27.88
CA ASN A 216 1.25 -32.60 -29.03
C ASN A 216 1.10 -31.10 -28.78
N VAL A 217 1.02 -30.67 -27.51
CA VAL A 217 0.78 -29.28 -27.14
C VAL A 217 2.09 -28.62 -26.74
N THR A 218 2.37 -27.46 -27.31
CA THR A 218 3.47 -26.60 -26.89
C THR A 218 2.93 -25.44 -26.06
N VAL A 219 3.65 -25.10 -25.00
CA VAL A 219 3.36 -23.95 -24.16
C VAL A 219 4.62 -23.12 -24.03
N THR A 220 4.61 -21.93 -24.62
CA THR A 220 5.74 -21.00 -24.57
C THR A 220 5.38 -19.85 -23.65
N LYS A 221 6.27 -19.55 -22.69
CA LYS A 221 6.12 -18.43 -21.76
C LYS A 221 6.80 -17.18 -22.33
N GLY A 222 6.09 -16.06 -22.28
CA GLY A 222 6.60 -14.74 -22.66
C GLY A 222 6.07 -13.61 -21.77
N THR A 223 6.22 -12.40 -22.26
CA THR A 223 5.69 -11.17 -21.66
C THR A 223 4.80 -10.49 -22.71
N SER A 224 3.56 -10.15 -22.35
CA SER A 224 2.64 -9.44 -23.25
C SER A 224 3.18 -8.03 -23.55
N ALA A 225 3.20 -7.65 -24.82
CA ALA A 225 3.64 -6.34 -25.26
C ALA A 225 2.66 -5.22 -24.86
N GLU A 226 1.38 -5.54 -24.68
CA GLU A 226 0.29 -4.62 -24.38
C GLU A 226 0.18 -4.33 -22.89
N THR A 227 0.42 -5.32 -22.04
CA THR A 227 0.14 -5.25 -20.59
C THR A 227 1.39 -5.40 -19.72
N GLY A 228 2.52 -5.81 -20.28
CA GLY A 228 3.74 -6.14 -19.51
C GLY A 228 3.59 -7.35 -18.58
N GLY A 229 2.43 -8.03 -18.60
CA GLY A 229 2.14 -9.21 -17.81
C GLY A 229 2.75 -10.49 -18.39
N ARG A 230 2.67 -11.59 -17.62
CA ARG A 230 3.05 -12.92 -18.12
C ARG A 230 2.05 -13.38 -19.19
N GLU A 231 2.55 -13.83 -20.33
CA GLU A 231 1.76 -14.40 -21.42
C GLU A 231 2.15 -15.86 -21.69
N TYR A 232 1.17 -16.69 -22.05
CA TYR A 232 1.37 -18.08 -22.46
C TYR A 232 0.77 -18.30 -23.83
N THR A 233 1.61 -18.58 -24.82
CA THR A 233 1.15 -19.00 -26.15
C THR A 233 0.98 -20.52 -26.14
N VAL A 234 -0.21 -20.99 -26.49
CA VAL A 234 -0.56 -22.42 -26.55
C VAL A 234 -0.87 -22.80 -27.99
N GLY A 235 -0.21 -23.84 -28.48
CA GLY A 235 -0.40 -24.34 -29.85
C GLY A 235 -0.13 -25.83 -29.96
N LEU A 236 -0.37 -26.38 -31.14
CA LEU A 236 0.06 -27.73 -31.49
C LEU A 236 1.47 -27.70 -32.09
N GLY A 237 2.24 -28.76 -31.90
CA GLY A 237 3.46 -28.99 -32.67
C GLY A 237 3.16 -29.34 -34.13
N ASN A 238 4.17 -29.25 -35.01
CA ASN A 238 4.05 -29.67 -36.41
C ASN A 238 3.78 -31.17 -36.56
N VAL A 239 4.15 -31.97 -35.56
CA VAL A 239 3.90 -33.42 -35.52
C VAL A 239 2.90 -33.69 -34.40
N VAL A 240 1.75 -34.26 -34.75
CA VAL A 240 0.67 -34.60 -33.83
C VAL A 240 0.45 -36.10 -33.87
N THR A 241 0.62 -36.77 -32.73
CA THR A 241 0.36 -38.22 -32.60
C THR A 241 -0.86 -38.45 -31.73
N VAL A 242 -1.84 -39.19 -32.26
CA VAL A 242 -3.12 -39.45 -31.58
C VAL A 242 -3.26 -40.94 -31.31
N GLY A 243 -3.67 -41.29 -30.09
CA GLY A 243 -3.85 -42.67 -29.65
C GLY A 243 -2.58 -43.29 -29.07
N GLN A 244 -2.73 -44.17 -28.09
CA GLN A 244 -1.61 -44.89 -27.44
C GLN A 244 -1.40 -46.28 -28.06
N THR A 245 -2.48 -47.06 -28.23
CA THR A 245 -2.42 -48.45 -28.71
C THR A 245 -2.14 -48.56 -30.22
N HIS A 246 -2.76 -47.69 -31.02
CA HIS A 246 -2.58 -47.61 -32.46
C HIS A 246 -2.31 -46.14 -32.83
N PRO A 247 -1.09 -45.65 -32.57
CA PRO A 247 -0.78 -44.24 -32.77
C PRO A 247 -0.87 -43.88 -34.25
N VAL A 248 -1.67 -42.88 -34.56
CA VAL A 248 -1.72 -42.24 -35.88
C VAL A 248 -0.99 -40.91 -35.77
N THR A 249 0.00 -40.70 -36.62
CA THR A 249 0.81 -39.48 -36.63
C THR A 249 0.51 -38.67 -37.87
N VAL A 250 0.02 -37.44 -37.65
CA VAL A 250 -0.02 -36.39 -38.67
C VAL A 250 1.29 -35.63 -38.58
N ASN A 251 2.14 -35.78 -39.58
CA ASN A 251 3.44 -35.14 -39.64
C ASN A 251 3.39 -34.00 -40.66
N GLY A 252 3.26 -32.77 -40.17
CA GLY A 252 3.25 -31.56 -41.00
C GLY A 252 4.60 -31.27 -41.66
N ASP A 253 5.72 -31.66 -41.05
CA ASP A 253 7.06 -31.46 -41.63
C ASP A 253 7.29 -32.37 -42.85
N ALA A 254 6.76 -33.60 -42.80
CA ALA A 254 6.84 -34.57 -43.89
C ALA A 254 5.62 -34.54 -44.83
N GLY A 255 4.54 -33.87 -44.46
CA GLY A 255 3.27 -33.88 -45.20
C GLY A 255 2.59 -35.26 -45.25
N THR A 256 2.78 -36.10 -44.22
CA THR A 256 2.32 -37.50 -44.22
C THR A 256 1.36 -37.81 -43.07
N VAL A 257 0.54 -38.86 -43.26
CA VAL A 257 -0.27 -39.49 -42.22
C VAL A 257 0.16 -40.94 -42.10
N ASN A 258 0.85 -41.27 -41.01
CA ASN A 258 1.43 -42.59 -40.78
C ASN A 258 0.75 -43.32 -39.61
N GLY A 259 0.99 -44.62 -39.48
CA GLY A 259 0.44 -45.46 -38.39
C GLY A 259 -0.98 -45.99 -38.64
N LEU A 260 -1.51 -45.81 -39.85
CA LEU A 260 -2.76 -46.43 -40.28
C LEU A 260 -2.60 -47.95 -40.35
N THR A 261 -3.58 -48.69 -39.80
CA THR A 261 -3.51 -50.16 -39.67
C THR A 261 -4.17 -50.92 -40.83
N ASN A 262 -4.92 -50.24 -41.71
CA ASN A 262 -5.55 -50.83 -42.88
C ASN A 262 -4.56 -51.02 -44.02
N THR A 263 -3.67 -52.02 -43.91
CA THR A 263 -2.59 -52.26 -44.89
C THR A 263 -2.93 -53.29 -45.97
N THR A 264 -4.05 -54.02 -45.85
CA THR A 264 -4.44 -55.08 -46.80
C THR A 264 -5.69 -54.72 -47.58
N TRP A 265 -5.75 -55.14 -48.85
CA TRP A 265 -6.94 -55.01 -49.70
C TRP A 265 -7.23 -56.33 -50.41
N ASP A 266 -8.47 -56.80 -50.31
CA ASP A 266 -8.95 -57.95 -51.08
C ASP A 266 -9.52 -57.44 -52.42
N ILE A 267 -8.84 -57.79 -53.51
CA ILE A 267 -9.23 -57.36 -54.86
C ILE A 267 -10.37 -58.21 -55.44
N ASP A 268 -10.52 -59.43 -54.97
CA ASP A 268 -11.52 -60.38 -55.46
C ASP A 268 -12.86 -60.17 -54.75
N ASN A 269 -12.82 -59.74 -53.50
CA ASN A 269 -13.99 -59.36 -52.72
C ASN A 269 -13.80 -57.99 -52.04
N PRO A 270 -13.92 -56.87 -52.78
CA PRO A 270 -13.67 -55.54 -52.24
C PRO A 270 -14.71 -55.13 -51.19
N GLN A 271 -14.25 -54.83 -49.97
CA GLN A 271 -15.08 -54.37 -48.85
C GLN A 271 -14.56 -53.03 -48.31
N PRO A 272 -14.89 -51.89 -48.94
CA PRO A 272 -14.42 -50.59 -48.49
C PRO A 272 -15.10 -50.15 -47.19
N VAL A 273 -14.31 -49.62 -46.25
CA VAL A 273 -14.85 -48.93 -45.07
C VAL A 273 -15.06 -47.45 -45.40
N SER A 274 -16.31 -47.03 -45.47
CA SER A 274 -16.67 -45.66 -45.84
C SER A 274 -16.13 -44.64 -44.82
N GLY A 275 -15.55 -43.55 -45.32
CA GLY A 275 -14.98 -42.47 -44.50
C GLY A 275 -13.57 -42.72 -43.96
N GLN A 276 -12.98 -43.90 -44.20
CA GLN A 276 -11.61 -44.22 -43.80
C GLN A 276 -10.61 -43.92 -44.92
N ALA A 277 -9.45 -43.35 -44.57
CA ALA A 277 -8.35 -43.14 -45.51
C ALA A 277 -7.71 -44.48 -45.91
N ALA A 278 -7.36 -44.64 -47.20
CA ALA A 278 -6.63 -45.79 -47.70
C ALA A 278 -5.12 -45.66 -47.44
N THR A 279 -4.43 -46.78 -47.23
CA THR A 279 -2.96 -46.81 -47.15
C THR A 279 -2.33 -47.01 -48.52
N GLU A 280 -1.05 -46.65 -48.66
CA GLU A 280 -0.28 -46.93 -49.88
C GLU A 280 -0.19 -48.44 -50.17
N ASP A 281 -0.19 -49.30 -49.15
CA ASP A 281 -0.18 -50.77 -49.33
C ASP A 281 -1.47 -51.30 -49.97
N GLN A 282 -2.63 -50.77 -49.56
CA GLN A 282 -3.91 -51.06 -50.20
C GLN A 282 -3.92 -50.57 -51.66
N LEU A 283 -3.45 -49.35 -51.90
CA LEU A 283 -3.36 -48.77 -53.24
C LEU A 283 -2.38 -49.57 -54.13
N LYS A 284 -1.27 -50.06 -53.56
CA LYS A 284 -0.30 -50.91 -54.25
C LYS A 284 -0.95 -52.23 -54.68
N THR A 285 -1.72 -52.86 -53.81
CA THR A 285 -2.43 -54.11 -54.13
C THR A 285 -3.39 -53.92 -55.30
N VAL A 286 -4.17 -52.83 -55.30
CA VAL A 286 -5.04 -52.47 -56.43
C VAL A 286 -4.21 -52.18 -57.69
N SER A 287 -3.11 -51.41 -57.56
CA SER A 287 -2.22 -51.07 -58.67
C SER A 287 -1.63 -52.32 -59.35
N ASP A 288 -1.21 -53.31 -58.56
CA ASP A 288 -0.64 -54.55 -59.09
C ASP A 288 -1.70 -55.42 -59.78
N GLY A 289 -2.92 -55.47 -59.25
CA GLY A 289 -4.07 -56.08 -59.96
C GLY A 289 -4.34 -55.42 -61.32
N VAL A 290 -4.32 -54.09 -61.38
CA VAL A 290 -4.46 -53.34 -62.64
C VAL A 290 -3.32 -53.64 -63.61
N LYS A 291 -2.07 -53.73 -63.14
CA LYS A 291 -0.91 -54.13 -63.97
C LYS A 291 -1.06 -55.55 -64.53
N THR A 292 -1.53 -56.50 -63.72
CA THR A 292 -1.82 -57.87 -64.16
C THR A 292 -2.88 -57.89 -65.26
N ASN A 293 -3.98 -57.15 -65.07
CA ASN A 293 -5.01 -57.02 -66.09
C ASN A 293 -4.47 -56.41 -67.37
N LYS A 294 -3.62 -55.38 -67.28
CA LYS A 294 -2.95 -54.78 -68.45
C LYS A 294 -2.13 -55.83 -69.22
N THR A 295 -1.35 -56.65 -68.53
CA THR A 295 -0.58 -57.75 -69.15
C THR A 295 -1.48 -58.78 -69.82
N ASN A 296 -2.56 -59.21 -69.15
CA ASN A 296 -3.52 -60.16 -69.70
C ASN A 296 -4.22 -59.62 -70.96
N ILE A 297 -4.60 -58.34 -70.96
CA ILE A 297 -5.18 -57.68 -72.14
C ILE A 297 -4.18 -57.68 -73.31
N THR A 298 -2.91 -57.35 -73.07
CA THR A 298 -1.86 -57.42 -74.11
C THR A 298 -1.68 -58.83 -74.65
N LYS A 299 -1.66 -59.84 -73.77
CA LYS A 299 -1.57 -61.25 -74.17
C LYS A 299 -2.77 -61.65 -75.04
N ASN A 300 -3.99 -61.36 -74.59
CA ASN A 300 -5.21 -61.65 -75.35
C ASN A 300 -5.20 -60.96 -76.71
N ALA A 301 -4.77 -59.70 -76.79
CA ALA A 301 -4.65 -58.98 -78.07
C ALA A 301 -3.65 -59.65 -79.04
N ASN A 302 -2.51 -60.13 -78.52
CA ASN A 302 -1.52 -60.87 -79.31
C ASN A 302 -2.06 -62.23 -79.75
N ASP A 303 -2.72 -62.97 -78.86
CA ASP A 303 -3.32 -64.27 -79.16
C ASP A 303 -4.39 -64.13 -80.26
N ILE A 304 -5.24 -63.10 -80.20
CA ILE A 304 -6.22 -62.76 -81.25
C ILE A 304 -5.52 -62.44 -82.57
N THR A 305 -4.46 -61.62 -82.56
CA THR A 305 -3.68 -61.29 -83.77
C THR A 305 -3.07 -62.55 -84.41
N ASN A 306 -2.54 -63.46 -83.59
CA ASN A 306 -1.96 -64.73 -84.04
C ASN A 306 -3.01 -65.66 -84.64
N ILE A 307 -4.19 -65.76 -84.01
CA ILE A 307 -5.35 -66.50 -84.54
C ILE A 307 -5.76 -65.93 -85.89
N ASN A 308 -5.97 -64.61 -85.99
CA ASN A 308 -6.35 -63.94 -87.24
C ASN A 308 -5.33 -64.17 -88.35
N THR A 309 -4.03 -64.12 -88.03
CA THR A 309 -2.94 -64.43 -88.98
C THR A 309 -3.00 -65.88 -89.46
N THR A 310 -3.23 -66.83 -88.54
CA THR A 310 -3.31 -68.26 -88.84
C THR A 310 -4.53 -68.59 -89.70
N ILE A 311 -5.70 -68.05 -89.37
CA ILE A 311 -6.92 -68.14 -90.19
C ILE A 311 -6.65 -67.52 -91.56
N GLY A 312 -5.96 -66.38 -91.59
CA GLY A 312 -5.54 -65.70 -92.82
C GLY A 312 -4.63 -66.53 -93.72
N LYS A 313 -3.86 -67.50 -93.20
CA LYS A 313 -3.06 -68.40 -94.04
C LYS A 313 -3.93 -69.35 -94.89
N GLY A 314 -5.11 -69.73 -94.43
CA GLY A 314 -6.03 -70.60 -95.17
C GLY A 314 -5.42 -71.98 -95.51
N LEU A 315 -5.95 -72.61 -96.56
CA LEU A 315 -5.46 -73.86 -97.14
C LEU A 315 -4.85 -73.59 -98.51
N ASN A 316 -3.66 -74.11 -98.75
CA ASN A 316 -2.97 -74.03 -100.03
C ASN A 316 -3.18 -75.34 -100.81
N PHE A 317 -3.69 -75.22 -102.03
CA PHE A 317 -3.84 -76.32 -102.97
C PHE A 317 -2.97 -76.05 -104.19
N LYS A 318 -2.28 -77.05 -104.73
CA LYS A 318 -1.48 -76.92 -105.95
C LYS A 318 -1.78 -78.05 -106.91
N GLY A 319 -1.84 -77.73 -108.20
CA GLY A 319 -1.87 -78.71 -109.27
C GLY A 319 -0.47 -79.03 -109.78
N ASP A 320 -0.42 -79.75 -110.90
CA ASP A 320 0.83 -80.10 -111.58
C ASP A 320 1.51 -78.89 -112.27
N ASP A 321 0.78 -77.78 -112.44
CA ASP A 321 1.27 -76.52 -113.03
C ASP A 321 2.05 -75.62 -112.05
N ALA A 322 2.31 -76.12 -110.84
CA ALA A 322 2.96 -75.42 -109.71
C ALA A 322 2.25 -74.16 -109.19
N THR A 323 1.11 -73.77 -109.78
CA THR A 323 0.32 -72.64 -109.30
C THR A 323 -0.36 -73.01 -107.98
N VAL A 324 -0.21 -72.16 -106.94
CA VAL A 324 -0.86 -72.37 -105.65
C VAL A 324 -2.17 -71.58 -105.60
N ILE A 325 -3.28 -72.29 -105.43
CA ILE A 325 -4.58 -71.72 -105.09
C ILE A 325 -4.69 -71.67 -103.57
N ASN A 326 -4.66 -70.47 -102.98
CA ASN A 326 -4.98 -70.27 -101.57
C ASN A 326 -6.48 -70.09 -101.40
N LYS A 327 -7.10 -70.91 -100.55
CA LYS A 327 -8.48 -70.74 -100.10
C LYS A 327 -8.49 -70.37 -98.64
N LYS A 328 -9.14 -69.27 -98.28
CA LYS A 328 -9.36 -68.95 -96.86
C LYS A 328 -10.24 -70.04 -96.23
N LEU A 329 -10.11 -70.27 -94.93
CA LEU A 329 -11.00 -71.19 -94.22
C LEU A 329 -12.46 -70.77 -94.47
N GLY A 330 -13.30 -71.72 -94.88
CA GLY A 330 -14.70 -71.46 -95.28
C GLY A 330 -14.92 -71.13 -96.76
N GLN A 331 -13.87 -70.92 -97.56
CA GLN A 331 -14.00 -70.77 -99.02
C GLN A 331 -14.06 -72.14 -99.72
N GLN A 332 -14.95 -72.26 -100.70
CA GLN A 332 -15.07 -73.45 -101.55
C GLN A 332 -13.92 -73.52 -102.56
N LEU A 333 -13.33 -74.72 -102.73
CA LEU A 333 -12.46 -75.07 -103.85
C LEU A 333 -13.27 -75.86 -104.88
N ASP A 334 -13.42 -75.31 -106.07
CA ASP A 334 -14.02 -76.03 -107.20
C ASP A 334 -12.96 -76.85 -107.93
N ILE A 335 -13.21 -78.14 -108.13
CA ILE A 335 -12.38 -79.03 -108.95
C ILE A 335 -13.27 -79.53 -110.10
N LYS A 336 -12.97 -79.12 -111.33
CA LYS A 336 -13.81 -79.39 -112.52
C LYS A 336 -13.01 -80.13 -113.59
N GLY A 337 -13.52 -81.27 -114.06
CA GLY A 337 -12.90 -82.11 -115.09
C GLY A 337 -13.36 -81.84 -116.53
N GLY A 338 -14.28 -80.90 -116.74
CA GLY A 338 -14.69 -80.42 -118.07
C GLY A 338 -15.56 -81.36 -118.92
N ALA A 339 -15.78 -82.61 -118.50
CA ALA A 339 -16.63 -83.58 -119.20
C ALA A 339 -18.13 -83.40 -118.87
N ASP A 340 -19.00 -83.81 -119.80
CA ASP A 340 -20.46 -83.83 -119.63
C ASP A 340 -20.84 -84.84 -118.53
N ALA A 341 -21.57 -84.35 -117.51
CA ALA A 341 -21.93 -85.13 -116.33
C ALA A 341 -22.75 -86.40 -116.66
N SER A 342 -23.47 -86.40 -117.79
CA SER A 342 -24.31 -87.53 -118.23
C SER A 342 -23.54 -88.68 -118.90
N LYS A 343 -22.25 -88.48 -119.17
CA LYS A 343 -21.36 -89.45 -119.84
C LYS A 343 -20.19 -89.90 -118.96
N LEU A 344 -20.27 -89.67 -117.65
CA LEU A 344 -19.27 -90.12 -116.69
C LEU A 344 -19.52 -91.58 -116.29
N SER A 345 -18.45 -92.33 -116.07
CA SER A 345 -18.50 -93.67 -115.46
C SER A 345 -18.00 -93.61 -114.02
N ASP A 346 -18.68 -94.34 -113.12
CA ASP A 346 -18.27 -94.45 -111.72
C ASP A 346 -16.98 -95.27 -111.57
N ASN A 347 -16.19 -94.95 -110.54
CA ASN A 347 -14.95 -95.66 -110.15
C ASN A 347 -13.78 -95.60 -111.14
N ASN A 348 -13.87 -94.82 -112.23
CA ASN A 348 -12.81 -94.78 -113.23
C ASN A 348 -11.60 -93.92 -112.82
N ILE A 349 -11.77 -93.05 -111.82
CA ILE A 349 -10.71 -92.17 -111.28
C ILE A 349 -10.48 -92.52 -109.81
N GLY A 350 -9.25 -92.90 -109.47
CA GLY A 350 -8.81 -93.12 -108.10
C GLY A 350 -8.00 -91.93 -107.57
N VAL A 351 -8.25 -91.55 -106.32
CA VAL A 351 -7.39 -90.61 -105.58
C VAL A 351 -6.51 -91.42 -104.64
N VAL A 352 -5.20 -91.44 -104.90
CA VAL A 352 -4.23 -92.19 -104.09
C VAL A 352 -3.25 -91.23 -103.42
N SER A 353 -3.15 -91.32 -102.09
CA SER A 353 -2.19 -90.53 -101.32
C SER A 353 -0.76 -91.08 -101.49
N GLY A 354 0.23 -90.20 -101.69
CA GLY A 354 1.64 -90.57 -101.71
C GLY A 354 2.54 -89.34 -101.59
N ASN A 355 3.59 -89.41 -100.78
CA ASN A 355 4.59 -88.34 -100.57
C ASN A 355 4.01 -86.95 -100.27
N GLY A 356 2.96 -86.89 -99.44
CA GLY A 356 2.32 -85.62 -99.06
C GLY A 356 1.45 -84.97 -100.13
N ALA A 357 1.14 -85.69 -101.22
CA ALA A 357 0.22 -85.28 -102.27
C ALA A 357 -0.94 -86.29 -102.44
N LEU A 358 -2.08 -85.78 -102.91
CA LEU A 358 -3.19 -86.61 -103.40
C LEU A 358 -3.04 -86.73 -104.92
N ASN A 359 -2.70 -87.92 -105.41
CA ASN A 359 -2.50 -88.17 -106.83
C ASN A 359 -3.79 -88.68 -107.46
N ILE A 360 -4.23 -88.04 -108.54
CA ILE A 360 -5.41 -88.44 -109.29
C ILE A 360 -4.95 -89.38 -110.42
N LYS A 361 -5.49 -90.60 -110.49
CA LYS A 361 -5.09 -91.62 -111.46
C LYS A 361 -6.32 -92.25 -112.11
N LEU A 362 -6.19 -92.68 -113.37
CA LEU A 362 -7.20 -93.48 -114.07
C LEU A 362 -7.06 -94.97 -113.73
N ALA A 363 -8.16 -95.70 -113.68
CA ALA A 363 -8.16 -97.16 -113.57
C ALA A 363 -7.47 -97.80 -114.80
N LYS A 364 -6.80 -98.94 -114.62
CA LYS A 364 -6.17 -99.68 -115.72
C LYS A 364 -7.27 -100.34 -116.57
N MET A 365 -7.16 -100.24 -117.91
CA MET A 365 -8.00 -100.97 -118.85
C MET A 365 -7.66 -102.46 -118.85
#